data_AF-A0A1I1NFS4-F1
#
_entry.id   AF-A0A1I1NFS4-F1
#
_cell.length_a   1.000
_cell.length_b   1.000
_cell.length_c   1.000
_cell.angle_alpha   90.00
_cell.angle_beta   90.00
_cell.angle_gamma   90.00
#
_symmetry.space_group_name_H-M   'P 1'
#
loop_
_entity.id
_entity.type
_entity.pdbx_description
1 polymer ?
#
loop_
_entity_poly.entity_id
_entity_poly.type
_entity_poly.pdbx_seq_one_letter_code
_entity_poly.pdbx_strand_id
1 'polypeptide(L)'
;MVAAPAVTQTLPPLLQRDLKRLVAGFPEYPPLTTRLEQTIRIGTGFHHRWYTSQREHWLAAMTAKEREVRQAGLDARQITAGDRWRYVNCMPMMFWLAECAQVDRTLLDAAGHMAAVAAARVRHDCPQHGRSMRNVLPWKTVERALLKVEPVVDEDAAIAAGDAAFARLAALVPGFKRFL
;
A
#
# COMPACT_ATOMS: atom_id res chain seq x y z
N MET A 1 -6.86 16.00 -45.06
CA MET A 1 -6.84 14.71 -44.35
C MET A 1 -6.87 15.01 -42.86
N VAL A 2 -7.96 14.64 -42.17
CA VAL A 2 -8.09 14.80 -40.72
C VAL A 2 -7.48 13.55 -40.08
N ALA A 3 -6.44 13.72 -39.26
CA ALA A 3 -5.83 12.61 -38.53
C ALA A 3 -6.87 11.98 -37.60
N ALA A 4 -7.04 10.66 -37.68
CA ALA A 4 -7.93 9.93 -36.78
C ALA A 4 -7.45 10.11 -35.32
N PRO A 5 -8.35 10.35 -34.36
CA PRO A 5 -7.98 10.47 -32.97
C PRO A 5 -7.36 9.15 -32.50
N ALA A 6 -6.20 9.23 -31.85
CA ALA A 6 -5.53 8.09 -31.26
C ALA A 6 -6.48 7.43 -30.25
N VAL A 7 -6.81 6.17 -30.49
CA VAL A 7 -7.54 5.34 -29.53
C VAL A 7 -6.60 5.11 -28.34
N THR A 8 -6.85 5.84 -27.24
CA THR A 8 -6.12 5.62 -25.99
C THR A 8 -6.49 4.24 -25.47
N GLN A 9 -5.63 3.24 -25.68
CA GLN A 9 -5.80 1.93 -25.06
C GLN A 9 -5.73 2.10 -23.53
N THR A 10 -6.85 1.89 -22.86
CA THR A 10 -6.92 1.83 -21.40
C THR A 10 -6.29 0.51 -20.97
N LEU A 11 -5.12 0.57 -20.34
CA LEU A 11 -4.52 -0.60 -19.71
C LEU A 11 -5.47 -1.18 -18.65
N PRO A 12 -5.52 -2.52 -18.48
CA PRO A 12 -6.30 -3.13 -17.42
C PRO A 12 -5.82 -2.62 -16.04
N PRO A 13 -6.71 -2.55 -15.04
CA PRO A 13 -6.33 -2.13 -13.69
C PRO A 13 -5.34 -3.13 -13.09
N LEU A 14 -4.42 -2.62 -12.26
CA LEU A 14 -3.50 -3.48 -11.52
C LEU A 14 -4.30 -4.30 -10.50
N LEU A 15 -4.13 -5.63 -10.50
CA LEU A 15 -4.79 -6.51 -9.52
C LEU A 15 -4.01 -6.53 -8.20
N GLN A 16 -4.69 -6.85 -7.11
CA GLN A 16 -4.06 -6.98 -5.79
C GLN A 16 -2.96 -8.05 -5.79
N ARG A 17 -3.15 -9.17 -6.50
CA ARG A 17 -2.13 -10.22 -6.59
C ARG A 17 -0.82 -9.70 -7.16
N ASP A 18 -0.89 -8.84 -8.18
CA ASP A 18 0.29 -8.28 -8.84
C ASP A 18 0.96 -7.24 -7.93
N LEU A 19 0.17 -6.41 -7.26
CA LEU A 19 0.67 -5.52 -6.20
C LEU A 19 1.34 -6.31 -5.07
N LYS A 20 0.79 -7.46 -4.65
CA LYS A 20 1.35 -8.27 -3.57
C LYS A 20 2.74 -8.80 -3.93
N ARG A 21 2.93 -9.23 -5.18
CA ARG A 21 4.24 -9.65 -5.72
C ARG A 21 5.26 -8.50 -5.70
N LEU A 22 4.85 -7.30 -6.13
CA LEU A 22 5.70 -6.11 -6.07
C LEU A 22 6.09 -5.76 -4.63
N VAL A 23 5.10 -5.68 -3.74
CA VAL A 23 5.30 -5.36 -2.32
C VAL A 23 6.25 -6.36 -1.65
N ALA A 24 6.10 -7.66 -1.91
CA ALA A 24 6.97 -8.68 -1.35
C ALA A 24 8.44 -8.48 -1.76
N GLY A 25 8.69 -8.02 -3.00
CA GLY A 25 10.04 -7.76 -3.52
C GLY A 25 10.63 -6.40 -3.16
N PHE A 26 9.82 -5.45 -2.66
CA PHE A 26 10.30 -4.12 -2.32
C PHE A 26 11.17 -4.08 -1.06
N PRO A 27 12.08 -3.09 -0.94
CA PRO A 27 12.89 -2.91 0.25
C PRO A 27 12.02 -2.56 1.47
N GLU A 28 12.36 -3.12 2.64
CA GLU A 28 11.59 -2.83 3.87
C GLU A 28 11.73 -1.39 4.34
N TYR A 29 12.93 -0.82 4.22
CA TYR A 29 13.29 0.45 4.82
C TYR A 29 13.86 1.42 3.76
N PRO A 30 13.05 1.88 2.80
CA PRO A 30 13.50 2.85 1.83
C PRO A 30 13.69 4.23 2.53
N PRO A 31 14.72 4.99 2.13
CA PRO A 31 15.28 6.07 2.94
C PRO A 31 14.32 7.25 3.18
N LEU A 32 13.47 7.61 2.22
CA LEU A 32 12.54 8.73 2.36
C LEU A 32 11.40 8.37 3.31
N THR A 33 10.89 7.15 3.23
CA THR A 33 9.87 6.62 4.16
C THR A 33 10.43 6.59 5.58
N THR A 34 11.64 6.07 5.78
CA THR A 34 12.27 6.04 7.09
C THR A 34 12.40 7.45 7.67
N ARG A 35 12.85 8.43 6.87
CA ARG A 35 12.89 9.84 7.29
C ARG A 35 11.50 10.37 7.62
N LEU A 36 10.49 10.06 6.81
CA LEU A 36 9.12 10.51 7.03
C LEU A 36 8.57 9.99 8.35
N GLU A 37 8.67 8.69 8.61
CA GLU A 37 8.19 8.06 9.84
C GLU A 37 8.81 8.71 11.09
N GLN A 38 10.13 8.96 11.06
CA GLN A 38 10.82 9.68 12.13
C GLN A 38 10.32 11.12 12.31
N THR A 39 10.02 11.80 11.20
CA THR A 39 9.54 13.19 11.21
C THR A 39 8.14 13.29 11.80
N ILE A 40 7.21 12.44 11.36
CA ILE A 40 5.81 12.53 11.74
C ILE A 40 5.47 11.73 13.00
N ARG A 41 6.39 10.88 13.48
CA ARG A 41 6.23 9.98 14.63
C ARG A 41 5.02 9.02 14.48
N ILE A 42 4.68 8.67 13.23
CA ILE A 42 3.63 7.71 12.87
C ILE A 42 4.29 6.67 11.97
N GLY A 43 3.96 5.39 12.16
CA GLY A 43 4.47 4.29 11.34
C GLY A 43 5.12 3.19 12.18
N THR A 44 6.07 2.49 11.58
CA THR A 44 6.80 1.41 12.25
C THR A 44 7.61 1.96 13.44
N GLY A 45 7.58 1.26 14.57
CA GLY A 45 8.28 1.68 15.80
C GLY A 45 7.59 2.79 16.61
N PHE A 46 6.44 3.32 16.16
CA PHE A 46 5.64 4.28 16.91
C PHE A 46 4.28 3.68 17.31
N HIS A 47 3.64 4.22 18.34
CA HIS A 47 2.27 3.84 18.76
C HIS A 47 2.00 2.33 18.94
N HIS A 48 3.00 1.54 19.35
CA HIS A 48 2.88 0.09 19.57
C HIS A 48 2.28 -0.67 18.37
N ARG A 49 2.60 -0.24 17.13
CA ARG A 49 2.13 -0.92 15.92
C ARG A 49 2.57 -2.39 15.88
N TRP A 50 1.68 -3.24 15.37
CA TRP A 50 1.84 -4.70 15.34
C TRP A 50 2.72 -5.24 14.20
N TYR A 51 3.26 -4.35 13.37
CA TYR A 51 4.11 -4.66 12.22
C TYR A 51 5.50 -4.00 12.38
N THR A 52 6.54 -4.64 11.86
CA THR A 52 7.94 -4.21 11.90
C THR A 52 8.43 -3.46 10.66
N SER A 53 7.68 -3.50 9.56
CA SER A 53 7.95 -2.72 8.35
C SER A 53 6.64 -2.30 7.64
N GLN A 54 6.69 -1.29 6.78
CA GLN A 54 5.53 -0.93 5.93
C GLN A 54 5.24 -2.01 4.88
N ARG A 55 6.27 -2.76 4.47
CA ARG A 55 6.10 -3.97 3.64
C ARG A 55 5.21 -5.00 4.32
N GLU A 56 5.54 -5.37 5.56
CA GLU A 56 4.75 -6.30 6.37
C GLU A 56 3.31 -5.79 6.56
N HIS A 57 3.15 -4.49 6.81
CA HIS A 57 1.84 -3.87 6.95
C HIS A 57 0.97 -4.04 5.69
N TRP A 58 1.53 -3.79 4.50
CA TRP A 58 0.85 -4.04 3.22
C TRP A 58 0.49 -5.50 3.01
N LEU A 59 1.44 -6.41 3.25
CA LEU A 59 1.25 -7.85 3.07
C LEU A 59 0.15 -8.40 3.99
N ALA A 60 0.17 -8.03 5.27
CA ALA A 60 -0.86 -8.41 6.23
C ALA A 60 -2.23 -7.84 5.84
N ALA A 61 -2.29 -6.56 5.46
CA ALA A 61 -3.55 -5.90 5.08
C ALA A 61 -4.17 -6.49 3.80
N MET A 62 -3.37 -6.88 2.80
CA MET A 62 -3.87 -7.55 1.59
C MET A 62 -4.38 -8.96 1.90
N THR A 63 -3.61 -9.73 2.67
CA THR A 63 -3.97 -11.10 3.07
C THR A 63 -5.23 -11.14 3.94
N ALA A 64 -5.39 -10.18 4.85
CA ALA A 64 -6.61 -10.02 5.64
C ALA A 64 -7.85 -9.85 4.74
N LYS A 65 -7.73 -9.02 3.70
CA LYS A 65 -8.84 -8.79 2.77
C LYS A 65 -9.13 -10.01 1.90
N GLU A 66 -8.10 -10.72 1.44
CA GLU A 66 -8.27 -11.97 0.69
C GLU A 66 -9.08 -12.99 1.50
N ARG A 67 -8.76 -13.14 2.79
CA ARG A 67 -9.47 -14.04 3.69
C ARG A 67 -10.92 -13.60 3.93
N GLU A 68 -11.16 -12.32 4.14
CA GLU A 68 -12.51 -11.74 4.27
C GLU A 68 -13.36 -12.01 3.01
N VAL A 69 -12.80 -11.77 1.82
CA VAL A 69 -13.47 -11.98 0.53
C VAL A 69 -13.77 -13.47 0.30
N ARG A 70 -12.84 -14.36 0.62
CA ARG A 70 -13.05 -15.81 0.53
C ARG A 70 -14.13 -16.31 1.49
N GLN A 71 -14.18 -15.80 2.72
CA GLN A 71 -15.25 -16.14 3.67
C GLN A 71 -16.64 -15.71 3.19
N ALA A 72 -16.71 -14.64 2.39
CA ALA A 72 -17.95 -14.21 1.73
C ALA A 72 -18.29 -15.02 0.46
N GLY A 73 -17.51 -16.08 0.13
CA GLY A 73 -17.72 -16.90 -1.07
C GLY A 73 -17.30 -16.24 -2.38
N LEU A 74 -16.48 -15.17 -2.32
CA LEU A 74 -16.06 -14.39 -3.48
C LEU A 74 -14.61 -14.73 -3.90
N ASP A 75 -14.30 -14.52 -5.19
CA ASP A 75 -12.95 -14.75 -5.71
C ASP A 75 -12.01 -13.57 -5.39
N ALA A 76 -11.08 -13.80 -4.45
CA ALA A 76 -10.07 -12.81 -4.07
C ALA A 76 -9.11 -12.41 -5.21
N ARG A 77 -9.01 -13.20 -6.30
CA ARG A 77 -8.18 -12.88 -7.47
C ARG A 77 -8.71 -11.71 -8.29
N GLN A 78 -9.96 -11.31 -8.06
CA GLN A 78 -10.62 -10.20 -8.75
C GLN A 78 -10.46 -8.84 -8.04
N ILE A 79 -9.82 -8.82 -6.86
CA ILE A 79 -9.64 -7.57 -6.10
C ILE A 79 -8.64 -6.68 -6.84
N THR A 80 -9.00 -5.43 -7.10
CA THR A 80 -8.08 -4.47 -7.70
C THR A 80 -7.16 -3.86 -6.63
N ALA A 81 -5.93 -3.53 -7.01
CA ALA A 81 -5.00 -2.80 -6.14
C ALA A 81 -5.52 -1.39 -5.80
N GLY A 82 -6.28 -0.78 -6.73
CA GLY A 82 -6.96 0.50 -6.50
C GLY A 82 -7.98 0.46 -5.37
N ASP A 83 -8.73 -0.64 -5.24
CA ASP A 83 -9.65 -0.82 -4.11
C ASP A 83 -8.88 -0.85 -2.79
N ARG A 84 -7.71 -1.49 -2.75
CA ARG A 84 -6.86 -1.48 -1.54
C ARG A 84 -6.38 -0.09 -1.21
N TRP A 85 -5.86 0.64 -2.19
CA TRP A 85 -5.41 2.02 -2.03
C TRP A 85 -6.49 2.95 -1.47
N ARG A 86 -7.75 2.78 -1.90
CA ARG A 86 -8.89 3.58 -1.44
C ARG A 86 -9.10 3.48 0.08
N TYR A 87 -8.84 2.33 0.68
CA TYR A 87 -9.10 2.08 2.10
C TYR A 87 -7.87 2.25 3.01
N VAL A 88 -6.68 2.53 2.45
CA VAL A 88 -5.50 2.82 3.26
C VAL A 88 -5.62 4.19 3.93
N ASN A 89 -5.35 4.23 5.24
CA ASN A 89 -5.33 5.47 6.02
C ASN A 89 -3.95 5.79 6.60
N CYS A 90 -3.02 4.83 6.57
CA CYS A 90 -1.68 4.99 7.10
C CYS A 90 -0.82 5.79 6.11
N MET A 91 -0.46 7.03 6.47
CA MET A 91 0.32 7.90 5.58
C MET A 91 1.70 7.31 5.26
N PRO A 92 2.47 6.77 6.24
CA PRO A 92 3.72 6.07 5.95
C PRO A 92 3.55 4.92 4.96
N MET A 93 2.50 4.11 5.11
CA MET A 93 2.22 2.97 4.24
C MET A 93 1.98 3.40 2.79
N MET A 94 1.24 4.51 2.60
CA MET A 94 0.97 5.08 1.28
C MET A 94 2.22 5.70 0.66
N PHE A 95 2.99 6.44 1.46
CA PHE A 95 4.25 7.06 1.03
C PHE A 95 5.29 6.00 0.65
N TRP A 96 5.41 4.95 1.45
CA TRP A 96 6.30 3.81 1.21
C TRP A 96 6.05 3.16 -0.15
N LEU A 97 4.78 2.90 -0.48
CA LEU A 97 4.44 2.30 -1.77
C LEU A 97 4.83 3.22 -2.93
N ALA A 98 4.58 4.53 -2.79
CA ALA A 98 4.94 5.51 -3.81
C ALA A 98 6.45 5.64 -4.00
N GLU A 99 7.23 5.61 -2.91
CA GLU A 99 8.70 5.62 -2.97
C GLU A 99 9.24 4.37 -3.65
N CYS A 100 8.77 3.18 -3.24
CA CYS A 100 9.20 1.92 -3.84
C CYS A 100 8.81 1.81 -5.32
N ALA A 101 7.66 2.38 -5.70
CA ALA A 101 7.22 2.49 -7.08
C ALA A 101 8.00 3.55 -7.89
N GLN A 102 8.93 4.27 -7.27
CA GLN A 102 9.73 5.34 -7.90
C GLN A 102 8.84 6.45 -8.49
N VAL A 103 7.79 6.85 -7.75
CA VAL A 103 7.00 8.04 -8.10
C VAL A 103 7.90 9.28 -8.12
N ASP A 104 7.58 10.22 -9.01
CA ASP A 104 8.34 11.47 -9.18
C ASP A 104 8.68 12.15 -7.85
N ARG A 105 9.92 12.64 -7.75
CA ARG A 105 10.45 13.17 -6.50
C ARG A 105 9.67 14.39 -6.00
N THR A 106 9.20 15.24 -6.89
CA THR A 106 8.41 16.44 -6.53
C THR A 106 7.10 16.03 -5.86
N LEU A 107 6.45 14.96 -6.35
CA LEU A 107 5.24 14.42 -5.76
C LEU A 107 5.51 13.75 -4.41
N LEU A 108 6.63 13.04 -4.27
CA LEU A 108 7.03 12.48 -2.97
C LEU A 108 7.28 13.60 -1.95
N ASP A 109 8.00 14.66 -2.31
CA ASP A 109 8.25 15.78 -1.40
C ASP A 109 6.93 16.47 -0.98
N ALA A 110 6.00 16.68 -1.93
CA ALA A 110 4.66 17.20 -1.63
C ALA A 110 3.86 16.28 -0.70
N ALA A 111 3.92 14.96 -0.91
CA ALA A 111 3.24 13.98 -0.08
C ALA A 111 3.83 13.93 1.34
N GLY A 112 5.15 14.05 1.46
CA GLY A 112 5.85 14.13 2.74
C GLY A 112 5.46 15.37 3.53
N HIS A 113 5.39 16.53 2.85
CA HIS A 113 4.89 17.77 3.45
C HIS A 113 3.45 17.64 3.94
N MET A 114 2.56 17.06 3.11
CA MET A 114 1.18 16.80 3.51
C MET A 114 1.12 15.87 4.73
N ALA A 115 1.87 14.77 4.74
CA ALA A 115 1.91 13.88 5.89
C ALA A 115 2.33 14.59 7.18
N ALA A 116 3.34 15.48 7.12
CA ALA A 116 3.77 16.28 8.26
C ALA A 116 2.68 17.25 8.75
N VAL A 117 2.02 17.97 7.84
CA VAL A 117 0.92 18.89 8.18
C VAL A 117 -0.28 18.16 8.78
N ALA A 118 -0.64 16.99 8.25
CA ALA A 118 -1.71 16.17 8.81
C ALA A 118 -1.35 15.63 10.21
N ALA A 119 -0.15 15.08 10.37
CA ALA A 119 0.32 14.51 11.62
C ALA A 119 0.44 15.53 12.76
N ALA A 120 0.73 16.80 12.42
CA ALA A 120 0.72 17.89 13.39
C ALA A 120 -0.67 18.13 14.02
N ARG A 121 -1.75 17.77 13.32
CA ARG A 121 -3.14 17.89 13.79
C ARG A 121 -3.64 16.62 14.47
N VAL A 122 -3.35 15.46 13.89
CA VAL A 122 -3.79 14.16 14.41
C VAL A 122 -2.61 13.20 14.41
N ARG A 123 -2.20 12.73 15.60
CA ARG A 123 -0.99 11.91 15.77
C ARG A 123 -1.21 10.40 15.59
N HIS A 124 -2.32 9.98 14.99
CA HIS A 124 -2.62 8.57 14.72
C HIS A 124 -3.30 8.42 13.36
N ASP A 125 -3.20 7.24 12.76
CA ASP A 125 -3.83 6.98 11.45
C ASP A 125 -5.36 7.12 11.51
N CYS A 126 -5.92 7.91 10.60
CA CYS A 126 -7.36 8.17 10.54
C CYS A 126 -7.83 8.35 9.07
N PRO A 127 -9.14 8.30 8.78
CA PRO A 127 -9.65 8.47 7.43
C PRO A 127 -9.25 9.78 6.73
N GLN A 128 -9.05 10.86 7.51
CA GLN A 128 -8.59 12.15 6.97
C GLN A 128 -7.15 12.06 6.44
N HIS A 129 -6.27 11.30 7.09
CA HIS A 129 -4.90 11.07 6.63
C HIS A 129 -4.87 10.40 5.26
N GLY A 130 -5.59 9.28 5.11
CA GLY A 130 -5.68 8.59 3.82
C GLY A 130 -6.25 9.48 2.73
N ARG A 131 -7.28 10.28 3.04
CA ARG A 131 -7.87 11.22 2.08
C ARG A 131 -6.87 12.29 1.64
N SER A 132 -6.19 12.94 2.58
CA SER A 132 -5.19 13.97 2.30
C SER A 132 -4.05 13.42 1.44
N MET A 133 -3.55 12.22 1.76
CA MET A 133 -2.52 11.56 0.98
C MET A 133 -2.99 11.23 -0.44
N ARG A 134 -4.22 10.74 -0.63
CA ARG A 134 -4.77 10.45 -1.97
C ARG A 134 -4.93 11.69 -2.85
N ASN A 135 -5.13 12.87 -2.27
CA ASN A 135 -5.21 14.13 -3.03
C ASN A 135 -3.85 14.50 -3.65
N VAL A 136 -2.75 14.19 -2.95
CA VAL A 136 -1.37 14.47 -3.42
C VAL A 136 -0.79 13.31 -4.22
N LEU A 137 -1.12 12.08 -3.82
CA LEU A 137 -0.75 10.82 -4.48
C LEU A 137 -2.01 10.08 -4.96
N PRO A 138 -2.63 10.51 -6.08
CA PRO A 138 -3.74 9.76 -6.67
C PRO A 138 -3.31 8.35 -7.08
N TRP A 139 -4.23 7.37 -6.95
CA TRP A 139 -3.94 5.98 -7.33
C TRP A 139 -3.39 5.87 -8.75
N LYS A 140 -3.96 6.59 -9.72
CA LYS A 140 -3.51 6.56 -11.12
C LYS A 140 -2.06 7.01 -11.33
N THR A 141 -1.51 7.81 -10.43
CA THR A 141 -0.09 8.15 -10.48
C THR A 141 0.77 7.01 -9.93
N VAL A 142 0.38 6.45 -8.79
CA VAL A 142 1.09 5.31 -8.17
C VAL A 142 1.00 4.06 -9.06
N GLU A 143 -0.17 3.74 -9.60
CA GLU A 143 -0.42 2.62 -10.51
C GLU A 143 0.46 2.70 -11.76
N ARG A 144 0.55 3.87 -12.40
CA ARG A 144 1.44 4.07 -13.56
C ARG A 144 2.91 3.88 -13.23
N ALA A 145 3.32 4.17 -11.99
CA ALA A 145 4.69 3.96 -11.55
C ALA A 145 4.93 2.47 -11.27
N LEU A 146 4.02 1.81 -10.56
CA LEU A 146 4.06 0.36 -10.29
C LEU A 146 4.08 -0.50 -11.56
N LEU A 147 3.31 -0.12 -12.59
CA LEU A 147 3.26 -0.85 -13.87
C LEU A 147 4.58 -0.83 -14.65
N LYS A 148 5.55 0.03 -14.26
CA LYS A 148 6.90 0.06 -14.83
C LYS A 148 7.88 -0.83 -14.07
N VAL A 149 7.47 -1.33 -12.91
CA VAL A 149 8.29 -2.18 -12.06
C VAL A 149 8.00 -3.64 -12.41
N GLU A 150 9.05 -4.39 -12.72
CA GLU A 150 8.94 -5.83 -12.92
C GLU A 150 8.86 -6.54 -11.55
N PRO A 151 7.87 -7.42 -11.32
CA PRO A 151 7.82 -8.20 -10.09
C PRO A 151 8.99 -9.17 -10.02
N VAL A 152 9.84 -8.99 -9.01
CA VAL A 152 11.00 -9.87 -8.75
C VAL A 152 10.59 -11.16 -8.02
N VAL A 153 9.41 -11.16 -7.40
CA VAL A 153 8.90 -12.27 -6.59
C VAL A 153 7.76 -12.99 -7.33
N ASP A 154 7.80 -14.33 -7.33
CA ASP A 154 6.71 -15.15 -7.85
C ASP A 154 5.46 -15.09 -6.95
N GLU A 155 4.35 -15.63 -7.43
CA GLU A 155 3.08 -15.57 -6.71
C GLU A 155 3.10 -16.37 -5.41
N ASP A 156 3.72 -17.56 -5.40
CA ASP A 156 3.76 -18.44 -4.23
C ASP A 156 4.57 -17.82 -3.09
N ALA A 157 5.73 -17.25 -3.39
CA ALA A 157 6.56 -16.53 -2.42
C ALA A 157 5.84 -15.28 -1.88
N ALA A 158 5.10 -14.56 -2.74
CA ALA A 158 4.30 -13.42 -2.30
C ALA A 158 3.12 -13.82 -1.40
N ILE A 159 2.49 -14.97 -1.68
CA ILE A 159 1.46 -15.57 -0.83
C ILE A 159 2.06 -15.94 0.53
N ALA A 160 3.18 -16.67 0.55
CA ALA A 160 3.85 -17.10 1.77
C ALA A 160 4.26 -15.90 2.66
N ALA A 161 4.81 -14.84 2.06
CA ALA A 161 5.14 -13.60 2.76
C ALA A 161 3.88 -12.91 3.35
N GLY A 162 2.78 -12.94 2.59
CA GLY A 162 1.46 -12.47 3.04
C GLY A 162 0.93 -13.23 4.25
N ASP A 163 0.98 -14.56 4.21
CA ASP A 163 0.50 -15.42 5.28
C ASP A 163 1.35 -15.30 6.54
N ALA A 164 2.67 -15.18 6.42
CA ALA A 164 3.56 -14.92 7.56
C ALA A 164 3.23 -13.58 8.24
N ALA A 165 3.07 -12.51 7.46
CA ALA A 165 2.70 -11.19 7.97
C ALA A 165 1.30 -11.21 8.64
N PHE A 166 0.34 -11.92 8.04
CA PHE A 166 -1.00 -12.06 8.61
C PHE A 166 -1.03 -12.89 9.89
N ALA A 167 -0.29 -14.00 9.95
CA ALA A 167 -0.19 -14.83 11.15
C ALA A 167 0.32 -14.03 12.35
N ARG A 168 1.32 -13.17 12.14
CA ARG A 168 1.80 -12.26 13.18
C ARG A 168 0.74 -11.25 13.60
N LEU A 169 0.05 -10.63 12.65
CA LEU A 169 -1.07 -9.72 12.94
C LEU A 169 -2.15 -10.42 13.78
N ALA A 170 -2.55 -11.63 13.41
CA ALA A 170 -3.59 -12.39 14.11
C ALA A 170 -3.15 -12.86 15.51
N ALA A 171 -1.85 -13.09 15.73
CA ALA A 171 -1.31 -13.37 17.06
C ALA A 171 -1.42 -12.16 18.00
N LEU A 172 -1.24 -10.95 17.47
CA LEU A 172 -1.23 -9.70 18.25
C LEU A 172 -2.61 -9.04 18.38
N VAL A 173 -3.52 -9.29 17.43
CA VAL A 173 -4.85 -8.66 17.38
C VAL A 173 -5.94 -9.74 17.36
N PRO A 174 -6.58 -10.03 18.51
CA PRO A 174 -7.51 -11.15 18.65
C PRO A 174 -8.65 -11.18 17.61
N GLY A 175 -9.12 -10.01 17.16
CA GLY A 175 -10.20 -9.90 16.17
C GLY A 175 -9.85 -10.52 14.80
N PHE A 176 -8.57 -10.70 14.47
CA PHE A 176 -8.14 -11.32 13.22
C PHE A 176 -8.04 -12.84 13.28
N LYS A 177 -8.10 -13.46 14.47
CA LYS A 177 -8.03 -14.92 14.62
C LYS A 177 -9.16 -15.66 13.91
N ARG A 178 -10.32 -15.01 13.72
CA ARG A 178 -11.46 -15.57 12.96
C ARG A 178 -11.18 -15.82 11.47
N PHE A 179 -10.05 -15.30 10.97
CA PHE A 179 -9.64 -15.46 9.59
C PHE A 179 -8.42 -16.40 9.44
N LEU A 180 -7.90 -16.96 10.54
CA LEU A 180 -6.94 -18.07 10.51
C LEU A 180 -7.65 -19.35 10.12
#